data_AF-A0A7Y3MHP3-F1
#
_entry.id   AF-A0A7Y3MHP3-F1
#
_cell.length_a   1.000
_cell.length_b   1.000
_cell.length_c   1.000
_cell.angle_alpha   90.00
_cell.angle_beta   90.00
_cell.angle_gamma   90.00
#
_symmetry.space_group_name_H-M   'P 1'
#
loop_
_entity.id
_entity.type
_entity.pdbx_description
1 polymer ?
#
loop_
_entity_poly.entity_id
_entity_poly.type
_entity_poly.pdbx_seq_one_letter_code
_entity_poly.pdbx_strand_id
1 'polypeptide(L)'
;MGHSGDIREALGIVDPYAAPSHELGVGLLAERSRRKEFSLNVQLGDRTARFGTGPLVGSLATDVETFVRLTGGRSADPGRFELEGVEPGDLVLFG
;
A
#
# COMPACT_ATOMS: atom_id res chain seq x y z
N MET A 1 3.88 13.14 -18.40
CA MET A 1 4.88 12.31 -17.69
C MET A 1 4.29 12.01 -16.32
N GLY A 2 3.84 10.78 -16.07
CA GLY A 2 3.23 10.41 -14.81
C GLY A 2 3.65 8.99 -14.45
N HIS A 3 4.81 8.86 -13.81
CA HIS A 3 5.27 7.60 -13.22
C HIS A 3 4.51 7.43 -11.90
N SER A 4 3.23 7.07 -11.96
CA SER A 4 2.56 6.54 -10.77
C SER A 4 3.16 5.17 -10.51
N GLY A 5 4.16 5.15 -9.62
CA GLY A 5 4.91 3.95 -9.25
C GLY A 5 3.97 2.90 -8.68
N ASP A 6 4.11 1.67 -9.15
CA ASP A 6 3.43 0.53 -8.54
C ASP A 6 3.87 0.42 -7.07
N ILE A 7 3.00 -0.06 -6.17
CA ILE A 7 3.36 -0.27 -4.74
C ILE A 7 4.66 -1.08 -4.62
N ARG A 8 4.87 -2.06 -5.50
CA ARG A 8 6.12 -2.83 -5.54
C ARG A 8 7.34 -1.95 -5.81
N GLU A 9 7.23 -0.99 -6.72
CA GLU A 9 8.30 -0.02 -7.02
C GLU A 9 8.49 0.98 -5.88
N ALA A 10 7.40 1.47 -5.28
CA ALA A 10 7.46 2.41 -4.17
C ALA A 10 8.08 1.78 -2.91
N LEU A 11 7.90 0.49 -2.69
CA LEU A 11 8.61 -0.25 -1.66
C LEU A 11 10.11 -0.46 -1.98
N GLY A 12 10.55 -0.05 -3.18
CA GLY A 12 11.95 -0.01 -3.59
C GLY A 12 12.61 -1.38 -3.54
N ILE A 13 11.87 -2.43 -3.95
CA ILE A 13 12.38 -3.80 -3.91
C ILE A 13 13.40 -4.01 -5.04
N VAL A 14 14.64 -3.63 -4.71
CA VAL A 14 15.83 -4.45 -4.91
C VAL A 14 16.26 -4.82 -3.48
N ASP A 15 15.50 -5.74 -2.87
CA ASP A 15 15.81 -6.42 -1.60
C ASP A 15 16.02 -5.57 -0.30
N PRO A 16 14.94 -5.16 0.42
CA PRO A 16 15.07 -4.63 1.78
C PRO A 16 14.61 -5.59 2.91
N TYR A 17 14.21 -6.83 2.62
CA TYR A 17 13.83 -7.85 3.63
C TYR A 17 14.15 -9.28 3.15
N ALA A 18 15.45 -9.60 3.00
CA ALA A 18 16.01 -10.88 2.53
C ALA A 18 15.75 -12.10 3.45
N ALA A 19 14.50 -12.29 3.89
CA ALA A 19 13.99 -13.55 4.37
C ALA A 19 13.03 -14.09 3.28
N PRO A 20 13.19 -15.33 2.80
CA PRO A 20 12.47 -15.88 1.64
C PRO A 20 10.93 -15.87 1.78
N SER A 21 10.39 -15.67 2.98
CA SER A 21 8.95 -15.55 3.23
C SER A 21 8.37 -14.15 3.01
N HIS A 22 9.20 -13.09 2.97
CA HIS A 22 8.74 -11.69 2.94
C HIS A 22 8.73 -11.08 1.53
N GLU A 23 9.57 -11.57 0.60
CA GLU A 23 9.53 -11.18 -0.81
C GLU A 23 8.21 -11.56 -1.50
N LEU A 24 7.67 -12.74 -1.14
CA LEU A 24 6.34 -13.18 -1.56
C LEU A 24 5.24 -12.24 -1.06
N GLY A 25 5.43 -11.64 0.12
CA GLY A 25 4.44 -10.78 0.76
C GLY A 25 4.15 -9.51 -0.05
N VAL A 26 5.17 -8.84 -0.56
CA VAL A 26 4.98 -7.56 -1.28
C VAL A 26 4.47 -7.74 -2.70
N GLY A 27 4.96 -8.74 -3.43
CA GLY A 27 4.39 -9.08 -4.74
C GLY A 27 2.90 -9.42 -4.64
N LEU A 28 2.54 -10.20 -3.61
CA LEU A 28 1.16 -10.53 -3.31
C LEU A 28 0.33 -9.32 -2.90
N LEU A 29 0.89 -8.37 -2.13
CA LEU A 29 0.22 -7.11 -1.80
C LEU A 29 -0.09 -6.29 -3.06
N ALA A 30 0.86 -6.17 -3.99
CA ALA A 30 0.65 -5.46 -5.25
C ALA A 30 -0.41 -6.14 -6.12
N GLU A 31 -0.36 -7.47 -6.27
CA GLU A 31 -1.36 -8.23 -7.02
C GLU A 31 -2.75 -8.17 -6.39
N ARG A 32 -2.85 -8.24 -5.06
CA ARG A 32 -4.13 -8.14 -4.34
C ARG A 32 -4.68 -6.73 -4.36
N SER A 33 -3.81 -5.73 -4.24
CA SER A 33 -4.15 -4.31 -4.42
C SER A 33 -4.86 -4.09 -5.76
N ARG A 34 -4.35 -4.65 -6.86
CA ARG A 34 -4.98 -4.55 -8.19
C ARG A 34 -6.39 -5.15 -8.28
N ARG A 35 -6.82 -5.96 -7.31
CA ARG A 35 -8.20 -6.48 -7.26
C ARG A 35 -9.18 -5.50 -6.63
N LYS A 36 -8.71 -4.40 -6.04
CA LYS A 36 -9.58 -3.37 -5.46
C LYS A 36 -10.24 -2.58 -6.58
N GLU A 37 -11.56 -2.43 -6.45
CA GLU A 37 -12.42 -1.69 -7.39
C GLU A 37 -12.28 -0.18 -7.27
N PHE A 38 -11.42 0.31 -6.37
CA PHE A 38 -11.04 1.70 -6.23
C PHE A 38 -9.52 1.83 -6.31
N SER A 39 -9.03 3.06 -6.36
CA SER A 39 -7.61 3.34 -6.17
C SER A 39 -7.33 4.53 -5.27
N LEU A 40 -6.14 4.54 -4.67
CA LEU A 40 -5.63 5.59 -3.79
C LEU A 40 -4.24 6.01 -4.23
N ASN A 41 -3.94 7.30 -4.04
CA ASN A 41 -2.55 7.77 -4.05
C ASN A 41 -1.94 7.50 -2.68
N VAL A 42 -0.91 6.66 -2.64
CA VAL A 42 -0.22 6.30 -1.40
C VAL A 42 1.13 7.00 -1.35
N GLN A 43 1.34 7.85 -0.35
CA GLN A 43 2.64 8.46 -0.05
C GLN A 43 3.31 7.64 1.06
N LEU A 44 4.45 7.03 0.74
CA LEU A 44 5.30 6.23 1.63
C LEU A 44 6.60 6.99 1.90
N GLY A 45 6.60 7.87 2.90
CA GLY A 45 7.70 8.83 3.11
C GLY A 45 7.92 9.71 1.87
N ASP A 46 9.13 9.72 1.32
CA ASP A 46 9.49 10.47 0.10
C ASP A 46 9.01 9.83 -1.21
N ARG A 47 8.31 8.70 -1.15
CA ARG A 47 7.88 7.93 -2.32
C ARG A 47 6.38 8.01 -2.51
N THR A 48 5.93 7.99 -3.76
CA THR A 48 4.50 7.96 -4.09
C THR A 48 4.18 6.71 -4.90
N ALA A 49 3.05 6.07 -4.59
CA ALA A 49 2.58 4.84 -5.18
C ALA A 49 1.08 4.90 -5.51
N ARG A 50 0.62 3.97 -6.36
CA ARG A 50 -0.81 3.73 -6.60
C ARG A 50 -1.27 2.44 -5.96
N PHE A 51 -2.27 2.51 -5.08
CA PHE A 51 -3.00 1.35 -4.57
C PHE A 51 -4.28 1.15 -5.36
N GLY A 52 -4.58 -0.07 -5.79
CA GLY A 52 -5.73 -0.38 -6.61
C GLY A 52 -5.64 0.09 -8.05
N THR A 53 -6.60 -0.35 -8.87
CA THR A 53 -6.69 -0.01 -10.31
C THR A 53 -8.00 0.67 -10.69
N GLY A 54 -8.93 0.85 -9.75
CA GLY A 54 -10.22 1.52 -9.98
C GLY A 54 -10.15 3.05 -10.02
N PRO A 55 -11.29 3.76 -9.99
CA PRO A 55 -11.32 5.23 -9.84
C PRO A 55 -10.52 5.70 -8.63
N LEU A 56 -9.84 6.85 -8.75
CA LEU A 56 -9.15 7.47 -7.63
C LEU A 56 -10.21 8.00 -6.66
N VAL A 57 -10.24 7.46 -5.44
CA VAL A 57 -11.23 7.85 -4.42
C VAL A 57 -10.62 8.61 -3.25
N GLY A 58 -9.29 8.67 -3.15
CA GLY A 58 -8.63 9.31 -2.02
C GLY A 58 -7.12 9.12 -1.98
N SER A 59 -6.55 9.33 -0.80
CA SER A 59 -5.11 9.27 -0.57
C SER A 59 -4.76 8.68 0.81
N LEU A 60 -3.56 8.14 0.91
CA LEU A 60 -2.99 7.58 2.13
C LEU A 60 -1.55 8.07 2.28
N ALA A 61 -1.24 8.85 3.31
CA ALA A 61 0.13 9.20 3.67
C ALA A 61 0.56 8.42 4.91
N THR A 62 1.63 7.63 4.79
CA THR A 62 2.11 6.79 5.89
C THR A 62 3.56 6.31 5.66
N ASP A 63 4.07 5.46 6.54
CA ASP A 63 5.32 4.73 6.37
C ASP A 63 5.08 3.28 5.90
N VAL A 64 6.13 2.64 5.38
CA VAL A 64 6.06 1.28 4.82
C VAL A 64 5.54 0.27 5.84
N GLU A 65 5.98 0.36 7.10
CA GLU A 65 5.56 -0.57 8.14
C GLU A 65 4.05 -0.47 8.39
N THR A 66 3.57 0.76 8.55
CA THR A 66 2.16 1.06 8.80
C THR A 66 1.29 0.67 7.60
N PHE A 67 1.75 0.91 6.37
CA PHE A 67 1.07 0.45 5.15
C PHE A 67 0.91 -1.07 5.09
N VAL A 68 1.96 -1.84 5.42
CA VAL A 68 1.90 -3.31 5.45
C VAL A 68 0.94 -3.79 6.55
N ARG A 69 0.87 -3.11 7.69
CA ARG A 69 -0.10 -3.44 8.76
C ARG A 69 -1.54 -3.20 8.30
N LEU A 70 -1.82 -2.03 7.73
CA LEU A 70 -3.15 -1.65 7.23
C LEU A 70 -3.65 -2.62 6.16
N THR A 71 -2.83 -2.87 5.14
CA THR A 71 -3.18 -3.79 4.05
C THR A 71 -3.22 -5.26 4.48
N GLY A 72 -2.47 -5.60 5.53
CA GLY A 72 -2.49 -6.91 6.19
C GLY A 72 -3.66 -7.12 7.18
N GLY A 73 -4.55 -6.15 7.37
CA GLY A 73 -5.67 -6.26 8.32
C GLY A 73 -5.26 -6.22 9.79
N ARG A 74 -4.05 -5.74 10.10
CA ARG A 74 -3.57 -5.56 11.47
C ARG A 74 -3.83 -4.13 11.94
N SER A 75 -4.06 -3.97 13.24
CA SER A 75 -4.16 -2.65 13.85
C SER A 75 -2.90 -1.82 13.60
N ALA A 76 -3.11 -0.62 13.07
CA ALA A 76 -2.10 0.41 12.88
C ALA A 76 -2.38 1.57 13.86
N ASP A 77 -1.33 2.27 14.27
CA ASP A 77 -1.47 3.46 15.10
C ASP A 77 -2.06 4.61 14.26
N PRO A 78 -3.19 5.23 14.66
CA PRO A 78 -3.84 6.28 13.88
C PRO A 78 -3.03 7.58 13.82
N GLY A 79 -1.99 7.76 14.64
CA GLY A 79 -1.07 8.90 14.54
C GLY A 79 0.04 8.70 13.51
N ARG A 80 0.13 7.53 12.86
CA ARG A 80 1.17 7.18 11.86
C ARG A 80 0.67 7.14 10.43
N PHE A 81 -0.60 7.44 10.20
CA PHE A 81 -1.13 7.52 8.86
C PHE A 81 -2.22 8.59 8.76
N GLU A 82 -2.30 9.21 7.60
CA GLU A 82 -3.39 10.08 7.21
C GLU A 82 -4.11 9.41 6.04
N LEU A 83 -5.39 9.09 6.22
CA LEU A 83 -6.20 8.41 5.22
C LEU A 83 -7.41 9.26 4.89
N GLU A 84 -7.64 9.46 3.59
CA GLU A 84 -8.75 10.24 3.06
C GLU A 84 -9.53 9.41 2.04
N GLY A 85 -10.86 9.55 2.05
CA GLY A 85 -11.77 9.00 1.05
C GLY A 85 -12.18 7.54 1.25
N VAL A 86 -11.47 6.79 2.09
CA VAL A 86 -11.83 5.40 2.48
C VAL A 86 -11.53 5.14 3.95
N GLU A 87 -12.01 4.01 4.48
CA GLU A 87 -11.70 3.58 5.83
C GLU A 87 -10.49 2.61 5.85
N PRO A 88 -9.78 2.48 6.99
CA PRO A 88 -8.67 1.53 7.11
C PRO A 88 -9.07 0.08 6.78
N GLY A 89 -10.34 -0.28 7.04
CA GLY A 89 -10.90 -1.60 6.71
C GLY A 89 -10.97 -1.87 5.21
N ASP A 90 -11.15 -0.84 4.38
CA ASP A 90 -11.19 -0.98 2.91
C ASP A 90 -9.82 -1.34 2.33
N LEU A 91 -8.74 -1.02 3.04
CA LEU A 91 -7.36 -1.29 2.63
C LEU A 91 -6.98 -2.77 2.79
N VAL A 92 -7.73 -3.53 3.58
CA VAL A 92 -7.40 -4.93 3.90
C VAL A 92 -7.45 -5.78 2.63
N LEU A 93 -6.34 -6.46 2.35
CA LEU A 93 -6.14 -7.30 1.17
C LEU A 93 -6.32 -8.81 1.44
N PHE A 94 -6.27 -9.17 2.72
CA PHE A 94 -6.40 -10.53 3.22
C PHE A 94 -7.55 -10.57 4.23
N GLY A 95 -8.74 -10.86 3.72
CA GLY A 95 -9.99 -11.06 4.43
C GLY A 95 -10.88 -11.99 3.63
#